data_AF-A0AAX4JGW5-F1
#
_entry.id   AF-A0AAX4JGW5-F1
#
_cell.length_a   1.000
_cell.length_b   1.000
_cell.length_c   1.000
_cell.angle_alpha   90.00
_cell.angle_beta   90.00
_cell.angle_gamma   90.00
#
_symmetry.space_group_name_H-M   'P 1'
#
loop_
_entity.id
_entity.type
_entity.pdbx_description
1 polymer ?
#
loop_
_entity_poly.entity_id
_entity_poly.type
_entity_poly.pdbx_seq_one_letter_code
_entity_poly.pdbx_strand_id
1 'polypeptide(L)'
;MKLLLLVKLLKIVKSIDVPGPIFVSKITYIIGLETYEQRKILKNIYLCFNEKVDEKTLLFVAASLHNTSNFTVFSLPRMWDKYKSRGLLQICFKRNYQKLTDLSSTFNYVKTPNMLNSTDKIVIGDCIRFFEYKLSNCYTFENYVESMGLGEYENIKCRSDILNFKGIYIKLCEAFLVKLYN
;
A
#
# COMPACT_ATOMS: atom_id res chain seq x y z
N MET A 1 31.36 3.81 20.12
CA MET A 1 30.53 3.45 18.94
C MET A 1 29.02 3.70 19.14
N LYS A 2 28.43 3.48 20.33
CA LYS A 2 26.98 3.72 20.58
C LYS A 2 26.52 5.19 20.47
N LEU A 3 27.39 6.14 20.84
CA LEU A 3 27.05 7.57 20.83
C LEU A 3 26.88 8.14 19.40
N LEU A 4 27.67 7.65 18.43
CA LEU A 4 27.61 8.10 17.05
C LEU A 4 26.30 7.63 16.35
N LEU A 5 25.82 6.45 16.73
CA LEU A 5 24.54 5.91 16.25
C LEU A 5 23.37 6.73 16.80
N LEU A 6 23.42 7.09 18.08
CA LEU A 6 22.42 7.92 18.75
C LEU A 6 22.35 9.33 18.15
N VAL A 7 23.50 9.93 17.83
CA VAL A 7 23.58 11.26 17.19
C VAL A 7 23.07 11.22 15.74
N LYS A 8 23.33 10.14 14.98
CA LYS A 8 22.74 9.94 13.65
C LYS A 8 21.22 9.78 13.73
N LEU A 9 20.70 9.01 14.68
CA LEU A 9 19.26 8.86 14.94
C LEU A 9 18.62 10.22 15.30
N LEU A 10 19.24 10.99 16.19
CA LEU A 10 18.74 12.31 16.60
C LEU A 10 18.74 13.34 15.45
N LYS A 11 19.71 13.27 14.52
CA LYS A 11 19.72 14.13 13.31
C LYS A 11 18.64 13.74 12.29
N ILE A 12 18.30 12.45 12.18
CA ILE A 12 17.18 11.97 11.35
C ILE A 12 15.84 12.40 11.95
N VAL A 13 15.73 12.41 13.28
CA VAL A 13 14.50 12.79 13.99
C VAL A 13 14.25 14.31 13.96
N LYS A 14 15.30 15.14 13.96
CA LYS A 14 15.17 16.62 13.98
C LYS A 14 14.86 17.27 12.63
N SER A 15 14.87 16.56 11.51
CA SER A 15 14.64 17.14 10.16
C SER A 15 13.24 16.89 9.59
N ILE A 16 12.29 16.37 10.38
CA ILE A 16 10.95 16.03 9.90
C ILE A 16 9.90 16.76 10.74
N ASP A 17 9.69 18.04 10.43
CA ASP A 17 8.49 18.78 10.83
C ASP A 17 7.33 18.38 9.89
N VAL A 18 6.82 17.17 10.09
CA VAL A 18 5.63 16.67 9.38
C VAL A 18 4.76 15.97 10.41
N PRO A 19 3.45 16.28 10.53
CA PRO A 19 2.52 15.65 11.50
C PRO A 19 2.29 14.14 11.34
N GLY A 20 2.87 13.50 10.31
CA GLY A 20 2.94 12.04 10.13
C GLY A 20 4.30 11.38 10.40
N PRO A 21 5.17 11.86 11.32
CA PRO A 21 6.52 11.36 11.41
C PRO A 21 6.55 9.99 12.09
N ILE A 22 5.64 9.70 13.02
CA ILE A 22 5.54 8.41 13.72
C ILE A 22 5.06 7.32 12.76
N PHE A 23 4.00 7.55 12.00
CA PHE A 23 3.49 6.56 11.03
C PHE A 23 4.57 6.19 10.00
N VAL A 24 5.15 7.20 9.35
CA VAL A 24 6.17 6.98 8.32
C VAL A 24 7.45 6.40 8.92
N SER A 25 7.95 6.91 10.04
CA SER A 25 9.19 6.41 10.66
C SER A 25 9.04 4.97 11.16
N LYS A 26 7.89 4.62 11.77
CA LYS A 26 7.66 3.30 12.32
C LYS A 26 7.59 2.24 11.22
N ILE A 27 6.83 2.51 10.15
CA ILE A 27 6.80 1.61 8.98
C ILE A 27 8.19 1.54 8.33
N THR A 28 8.87 2.67 8.17
CA THR A 28 10.23 2.73 7.61
C THR A 28 11.18 1.83 8.39
N TYR A 29 11.13 1.86 9.72
CA TYR A 29 11.97 1.04 10.58
C TYR A 29 11.64 -0.46 10.47
N ILE A 30 10.35 -0.82 10.49
CA ILE A 30 9.90 -2.21 10.47
C ILE A 30 10.19 -2.89 9.13
N ILE A 31 9.99 -2.16 8.03
CA ILE A 31 10.07 -2.70 6.67
C ILE A 31 11.45 -2.46 6.05
N GLY A 32 12.21 -1.49 6.55
CA GLY A 32 13.51 -1.12 6.00
C GLY A 32 13.40 -0.25 4.74
N LEU A 33 12.60 0.82 4.77
CA LEU A 33 12.46 1.73 3.62
C LEU A 33 13.63 2.72 3.54
N GLU A 34 14.37 2.66 2.44
CA GLU A 34 15.67 3.35 2.33
C GLU A 34 15.52 4.77 1.74
N THR A 35 14.60 4.94 0.79
CA THR A 35 14.54 6.13 -0.06
C THR A 35 13.54 7.18 0.44
N TYR A 36 13.79 8.44 0.07
CA TYR A 36 12.84 9.54 0.32
C TYR A 36 11.51 9.31 -0.39
N GLU A 37 11.53 8.82 -1.63
CA GLU A 37 10.31 8.57 -2.42
C GLU A 37 9.41 7.51 -1.78
N GLN A 38 9.97 6.41 -1.25
CA GLN A 38 9.21 5.41 -0.47
C GLN A 38 8.49 6.05 0.72
N ARG A 39 9.17 6.92 1.47
CA ARG A 39 8.60 7.62 2.64
C ARG A 39 7.53 8.63 2.24
N LYS A 40 7.71 9.31 1.11
CA LYS A 40 6.73 10.24 0.53
C LYS A 40 5.44 9.52 0.13
N ILE A 41 5.53 8.32 -0.44
CA ILE A 41 4.35 7.50 -0.75
C ILE A 41 3.56 7.16 0.51
N LEU A 42 4.23 6.69 1.57
CA LEU A 42 3.57 6.42 2.86
C LEU A 42 2.88 7.66 3.43
N LYS A 43 3.54 8.82 3.38
CA LYS A 43 2.95 10.09 3.80
C LYS A 43 1.67 10.37 3.01
N ASN A 44 1.69 10.19 1.68
CA ASN A 44 0.50 10.41 0.86
C ASN A 44 -0.63 9.43 1.19
N ILE A 45 -0.31 8.15 1.44
CA ILE A 45 -1.30 7.16 1.90
C ILE A 45 -1.94 7.61 3.23
N TYR A 46 -1.12 7.96 4.23
CA TYR A 46 -1.59 8.44 5.53
C TYR A 46 -2.52 9.64 5.41
N LEU A 47 -2.14 10.62 4.58
CA LEU A 47 -2.95 11.81 4.33
C LEU A 47 -4.24 11.50 3.56
N CYS A 48 -4.28 10.47 2.72
CA CYS A 48 -5.52 10.03 2.05
C CYS A 48 -6.48 9.30 2.99
N PHE A 49 -5.96 8.67 4.04
CA PHE A 49 -6.76 8.08 5.13
C PHE A 49 -7.12 9.10 6.23
N ASN A 50 -6.97 10.40 5.98
CA ASN A 50 -7.21 11.47 6.96
C ASN A 50 -6.45 11.25 8.27
N GLU A 51 -5.19 10.80 8.16
CA GLU A 51 -4.30 10.62 9.30
C GLU A 51 -4.77 9.53 10.30
N LYS A 52 -5.66 8.64 9.87
CA LYS A 52 -6.07 7.48 10.66
C LYS A 52 -5.09 6.32 10.49
N VAL A 53 -4.87 5.59 11.57
CA VAL A 53 -4.11 4.33 11.57
C VAL A 53 -4.99 3.25 12.17
N ASP A 54 -5.78 2.64 11.30
CA ASP A 54 -6.70 1.56 11.62
C ASP A 54 -6.40 0.32 10.76
N GLU A 55 -7.16 -0.75 10.97
CA GLU A 55 -7.02 -2.03 10.26
C GLU A 55 -7.00 -1.84 8.74
N LYS A 56 -7.96 -1.06 8.24
CA LYS A 56 -8.10 -0.70 6.82
C LYS A 56 -6.84 -0.03 6.27
N THR A 57 -6.31 0.96 6.99
CA THR A 57 -5.12 1.69 6.57
C THR A 57 -3.91 0.76 6.52
N LEU A 58 -3.72 -0.07 7.55
CA LEU A 58 -2.58 -0.99 7.63
C LEU A 58 -2.67 -2.11 6.60
N LEU A 59 -3.87 -2.63 6.31
CA LEU A 59 -4.08 -3.61 5.25
C LEU A 59 -3.75 -3.01 3.86
N PHE A 60 -4.19 -1.78 3.60
CA PHE A 60 -3.86 -1.10 2.34
C PHE A 60 -2.34 -0.87 2.19
N VAL A 61 -1.66 -0.45 3.27
CA VAL A 61 -0.20 -0.27 3.27
C VAL A 61 0.51 -1.59 3.03
N ALA A 62 0.12 -2.66 3.74
CA ALA A 62 0.72 -3.98 3.59
C ALA A 62 0.54 -4.50 2.15
N ALA A 63 -0.66 -4.37 1.59
CA ALA A 63 -0.98 -4.71 0.21
C ALA A 63 -0.08 -3.94 -0.75
N SER A 64 0.03 -2.63 -0.55
CA SER A 64 0.83 -1.76 -1.41
C SER A 64 2.31 -2.10 -1.37
N LEU A 65 2.87 -2.36 -0.17
CA LEU A 65 4.26 -2.78 0.00
C LEU A 65 4.53 -4.12 -0.68
N HIS A 66 3.67 -5.11 -0.46
CA HIS A 66 3.81 -6.44 -1.06
C HIS A 66 3.78 -6.36 -2.60
N ASN A 67 2.75 -5.72 -3.13
CA ASN A 67 2.47 -5.62 -4.56
C ASN A 67 3.53 -4.82 -5.35
N THR A 68 4.21 -3.90 -4.69
CA THR A 68 5.19 -3.02 -5.34
C THR A 68 6.64 -3.30 -4.95
N SER A 69 6.89 -4.42 -4.26
CA SER A 69 8.21 -4.76 -3.74
C SER A 69 8.80 -3.59 -2.94
N ASN A 70 8.09 -3.15 -1.90
CA ASN A 70 8.42 -1.98 -1.08
C ASN A 70 8.50 -0.67 -1.89
N PHE A 71 7.53 -0.42 -2.77
CA PHE A 71 7.44 0.76 -3.64
C PHE A 71 8.60 0.95 -4.63
N THR A 72 9.17 -0.15 -5.10
CA THR A 72 10.23 -0.13 -6.13
C THR A 72 9.70 -0.44 -7.52
N VAL A 73 8.59 -1.20 -7.63
CA VAL A 73 8.02 -1.65 -8.90
C VAL A 73 6.53 -1.34 -8.98
N PHE A 74 6.16 -0.38 -9.83
CA PHE A 74 4.76 0.06 -10.02
C PHE A 74 4.10 -0.51 -11.28
N SER A 75 4.85 -1.15 -12.17
CA SER A 75 4.31 -1.75 -13.38
C SER A 75 5.07 -3.03 -13.67
N LEU A 76 4.35 -4.11 -13.99
CA LEU A 76 5.00 -5.33 -14.43
C LEU A 76 5.42 -5.24 -15.91
N PRO A 77 6.63 -5.70 -16.27
CA PRO A 77 7.17 -5.54 -17.62
C PRO A 77 6.58 -6.49 -18.66
N ARG A 78 5.95 -7.60 -18.26
CA ARG A 78 5.68 -8.76 -19.12
C ARG A 78 4.27 -8.87 -19.72
N MET A 79 3.54 -7.76 -19.85
CA MET A 79 2.22 -7.80 -20.49
C MET A 79 2.18 -6.75 -21.60
N TRP A 80 1.98 -7.23 -22.83
CA TRP A 80 1.76 -6.39 -24.01
C TRP A 80 0.35 -5.77 -23.97
N ASP A 81 -0.45 -6.13 -22.97
CA ASP A 81 -1.78 -5.60 -22.70
C ASP A 81 -1.72 -4.15 -22.20
N LYS A 82 -2.51 -3.28 -22.84
CA LYS A 82 -2.77 -1.91 -22.40
C LYS A 82 -3.17 -1.87 -20.92
N TYR A 83 -3.98 -2.83 -20.44
CA TYR A 83 -4.51 -2.92 -19.07
C TYR A 83 -3.73 -3.88 -18.18
N LYS A 84 -2.42 -4.00 -18.43
CA LYS A 84 -1.49 -4.70 -17.52
C LYS A 84 -1.52 -4.17 -16.09
N SER A 85 -0.99 -4.98 -15.19
CA SER A 85 -0.82 -4.68 -13.77
C SER A 85 -0.04 -3.38 -13.50
N ARG A 86 -0.65 -2.44 -12.77
CA ARG A 86 -0.04 -1.16 -12.39
C ARG A 86 -0.45 -0.63 -11.01
N GLY A 87 0.38 0.25 -10.46
CA GLY A 87 0.11 1.04 -9.27
C GLY A 87 0.25 0.26 -7.97
N LEU A 88 -0.14 0.90 -6.87
CA LEU A 88 -0.01 0.37 -5.51
C LEU A 88 -0.70 -1.00 -5.33
N LEU A 89 -1.84 -1.20 -5.98
CA LEU A 89 -2.62 -2.44 -5.88
C LEU A 89 -2.41 -3.38 -7.06
N GLN A 90 -1.46 -3.10 -7.96
CA GLN A 90 -1.21 -3.92 -9.15
C GLN A 90 -2.50 -4.20 -9.96
N ILE A 91 -3.30 -3.14 -10.16
CA ILE A 91 -4.61 -3.22 -10.83
C ILE A 91 -4.39 -3.63 -12.29
N CYS A 92 -5.10 -4.68 -12.70
CA CYS A 92 -5.04 -5.27 -14.03
C CYS A 92 -6.46 -5.49 -14.61
N PHE A 93 -6.53 -5.76 -15.92
CA PHE A 93 -7.75 -5.99 -16.72
C PHE A 93 -8.60 -4.74 -16.97
N LYS A 94 -9.12 -4.61 -18.19
CA LYS A 94 -9.96 -3.49 -18.64
C LYS A 94 -11.12 -3.18 -17.68
N ARG A 95 -11.79 -4.22 -17.15
CA ARG A 95 -12.93 -4.05 -16.23
C ARG A 95 -12.56 -3.30 -14.94
N ASN A 96 -11.37 -3.55 -14.38
CA ASN A 96 -10.94 -2.86 -13.16
C ASN A 96 -10.49 -1.43 -13.47
N TYR A 97 -9.85 -1.19 -14.62
CA TYR A 97 -9.53 0.17 -15.09
C TYR A 97 -10.78 1.01 -15.37
N GLN A 98 -11.82 0.39 -15.93
CA GLN A 98 -13.13 1.03 -16.09
C GLN A 98 -13.70 1.40 -14.72
N LYS A 99 -13.76 0.44 -13.79
CA LYS A 99 -14.29 0.72 -12.47
C LYS A 99 -13.51 1.81 -11.72
N LEU A 100 -12.18 1.79 -11.83
CA LEU A 100 -11.33 2.84 -11.25
C LEU A 100 -11.61 4.21 -11.90
N THR A 101 -11.85 4.24 -13.21
CA THR A 101 -12.26 5.48 -13.91
C THR A 101 -13.59 5.99 -13.37
N ASP A 102 -14.56 5.10 -13.15
CA ASP A 102 -15.88 5.47 -12.61
C ASP A 102 -15.79 5.99 -11.16
N LEU A 103 -14.80 5.53 -10.39
CA LEU A 103 -14.52 5.97 -9.02
C LEU A 103 -13.65 7.23 -8.95
N SER A 104 -13.01 7.63 -10.04
CA SER A 104 -12.12 8.79 -10.09
C SER A 104 -12.89 10.04 -10.49
N SER A 105 -12.67 11.12 -9.75
CA SER A 105 -13.18 12.46 -10.12
C SER A 105 -12.32 13.15 -11.18
N THR A 106 -11.12 12.62 -11.48
CA THR A 106 -10.07 13.40 -12.16
C THR A 106 -9.51 12.67 -13.38
N PHE A 107 -9.28 11.36 -13.30
CA PHE A 107 -8.54 10.62 -14.31
C PHE A 107 -9.39 9.58 -15.03
N ASN A 108 -9.25 9.52 -16.35
CA ASN A 108 -9.76 8.41 -17.15
C ASN A 108 -8.68 7.35 -17.35
N TYR A 109 -8.62 6.38 -16.44
CA TYR A 109 -7.62 5.32 -16.47
C TYR A 109 -7.76 4.36 -17.65
N VAL A 110 -8.94 4.28 -18.28
CA VAL A 110 -9.10 3.53 -19.54
C VAL A 110 -8.36 4.20 -20.69
N LYS A 111 -8.41 5.53 -20.78
CA LYS A 111 -7.69 6.32 -21.79
C LYS A 111 -6.19 6.42 -21.45
N THR A 112 -5.86 6.71 -20.20
CA THR A 112 -4.48 6.95 -19.73
C THR A 112 -4.08 5.96 -18.61
N PRO A 113 -3.92 4.66 -18.91
CA PRO A 113 -3.65 3.63 -17.90
C PRO A 113 -2.31 3.81 -17.18
N ASN A 114 -1.33 4.43 -17.82
CA ASN A 114 -0.01 4.68 -17.22
C ASN A 114 -0.08 5.67 -16.03
N MET A 115 -1.18 6.42 -15.87
CA MET A 115 -1.32 7.29 -14.71
C MET A 115 -1.35 6.54 -13.38
N LEU A 116 -1.73 5.25 -13.39
CA LEU A 116 -1.65 4.42 -12.20
C LEU A 116 -0.23 4.20 -11.65
N ASN A 117 0.80 4.49 -12.43
CA ASN A 117 2.19 4.43 -11.95
C ASN A 117 2.56 5.64 -11.09
N SER A 118 1.75 6.71 -11.10
CA SER A 118 2.03 7.91 -10.30
C SER A 118 1.83 7.64 -8.81
N THR A 119 2.66 8.31 -8.01
CA THR A 119 2.63 8.33 -6.54
C THR A 119 1.95 9.58 -5.99
N ASP A 120 1.28 10.35 -6.86
CA ASP A 120 0.54 11.55 -6.49
C ASP A 120 -0.64 11.21 -5.59
N LYS A 121 -0.91 12.13 -4.66
CA LYS A 121 -1.98 11.98 -3.66
C LYS A 121 -3.34 11.67 -4.28
N ILE A 122 -3.66 12.27 -5.44
CA ILE A 122 -4.93 12.03 -6.16
C ILE A 122 -5.03 10.58 -6.63
N VAL A 123 -3.98 10.06 -7.28
CA VAL A 123 -3.94 8.68 -7.79
C VAL A 123 -3.95 7.66 -6.65
N ILE A 124 -3.29 7.96 -5.54
CA ILE A 124 -3.35 7.14 -4.33
C ILE A 124 -4.78 7.13 -3.75
N GLY A 125 -5.45 8.28 -3.72
CA GLY A 125 -6.85 8.37 -3.32
C GLY A 125 -7.78 7.55 -4.21
N ASP A 126 -7.55 7.54 -5.53
CA ASP A 126 -8.28 6.67 -6.47
C ASP A 126 -8.04 5.18 -6.19
N CYS A 127 -6.80 4.79 -5.91
CA CYS A 127 -6.47 3.42 -5.51
C CYS A 127 -7.21 3.01 -4.21
N ILE A 128 -7.29 3.90 -3.23
CA ILE A 128 -8.00 3.65 -1.97
C ILE A 128 -9.50 3.47 -2.22
N ARG A 129 -10.13 4.32 -3.04
CA ARG A 129 -11.55 4.15 -3.42
C ARG A 129 -11.80 2.80 -4.10
N PHE A 130 -10.90 2.37 -4.98
CA PHE A 130 -11.00 1.07 -5.62
C PHE A 130 -10.84 -0.09 -4.62
N PHE A 131 -9.92 0.03 -3.68
CA PHE A 131 -9.75 -0.93 -2.57
C PHE A 131 -11.02 -1.04 -1.73
N GLU A 132 -11.59 0.08 -1.30
CA GLU A 132 -12.85 0.13 -0.55
C GLU A 132 -14.00 -0.53 -1.31
N TYR A 133 -14.12 -0.24 -2.61
CA TYR A 133 -15.10 -0.86 -3.49
C TYR A 133 -14.92 -2.38 -3.56
N LYS A 134 -13.68 -2.87 -3.70
CA LYS A 134 -13.40 -4.30 -3.78
C LYS A 134 -13.74 -5.04 -2.49
N LEU A 135 -13.44 -4.44 -1.35
CA LEU A 135 -13.63 -5.09 -0.05
C LEU A 135 -15.03 -4.93 0.53
N SER A 136 -15.88 -4.07 -0.05
CA SER A 136 -17.26 -3.86 0.42
C SER A 136 -17.34 -3.56 1.93
N ASN A 137 -16.37 -2.78 2.44
CA ASN A 137 -16.20 -2.47 3.86
C ASN A 137 -15.85 -3.64 4.81
N CYS A 138 -15.47 -4.81 4.29
CA CYS A 138 -14.93 -5.92 5.06
C CYS A 138 -13.40 -5.95 4.94
N TYR A 139 -12.69 -5.33 5.88
CA TYR A 139 -11.24 -5.07 5.78
C TYR A 139 -10.37 -6.16 6.42
N THR A 140 -10.69 -7.43 6.19
CA THR A 140 -9.87 -8.55 6.64
C THR A 140 -8.83 -8.94 5.58
N PHE A 141 -7.75 -9.58 6.03
CA PHE A 141 -6.70 -10.06 5.12
C PHE A 141 -7.25 -11.10 4.13
N GLU A 142 -8.07 -12.01 4.64
CA GLU A 142 -8.71 -13.10 3.91
C GLU A 142 -9.64 -12.53 2.82
N ASN A 143 -10.52 -11.58 3.18
CA ASN A 143 -11.39 -10.94 2.20
C ASN A 143 -10.59 -10.17 1.14
N TYR A 144 -9.47 -9.55 1.49
CA TYR A 144 -8.61 -8.91 0.50
C TYR A 144 -8.05 -9.91 -0.51
N VAL A 145 -7.52 -11.03 -0.03
CA VAL A 145 -6.94 -12.07 -0.88
C VAL A 145 -7.96 -12.56 -1.92
N GLU A 146 -9.20 -12.78 -1.48
CA GLU A 146 -10.28 -13.26 -2.34
C GLU A 146 -10.81 -12.17 -3.27
N SER A 147 -11.15 -11.00 -2.73
CA SER A 147 -11.77 -9.89 -3.47
C SER A 147 -10.84 -9.28 -4.54
N MET A 148 -9.52 -9.36 -4.33
CA MET A 148 -8.53 -8.92 -5.30
C MET A 148 -8.19 -9.99 -6.35
N GLY A 149 -8.75 -11.20 -6.21
CA GLY A 149 -8.60 -12.28 -7.18
C GLY A 149 -7.26 -13.00 -7.10
N LEU A 150 -6.65 -13.08 -5.91
CA LEU A 150 -5.42 -13.87 -5.69
C LEU A 150 -5.71 -15.38 -5.58
N GLY A 151 -6.95 -15.73 -5.22
CA GLY A 151 -7.48 -17.09 -5.05
C GLY A 151 -8.33 -17.20 -3.78
N GLU A 152 -9.03 -18.32 -3.62
CA GLU A 152 -9.73 -18.65 -2.37
C GLU A 152 -8.72 -18.82 -1.25
N TYR A 153 -8.86 -18.06 -0.15
CA TYR A 153 -7.79 -17.93 0.84
C TYR A 153 -7.39 -19.28 1.43
N GLU A 154 -8.36 -20.12 1.77
CA GLU A 154 -8.11 -21.44 2.37
C GLU A 154 -7.23 -22.34 1.49
N ASN A 155 -7.33 -22.20 0.17
CA ASN A 155 -6.55 -22.98 -0.79
C ASN A 155 -5.14 -22.42 -1.01
N ILE A 156 -4.91 -21.14 -0.69
CA ILE A 156 -3.64 -20.45 -0.97
C ILE A 156 -2.90 -19.92 0.26
N LYS A 157 -3.46 -20.09 1.47
CA LYS A 157 -2.89 -19.58 2.73
C LYS A 157 -1.46 -20.04 3.02
N CYS A 158 -1.04 -21.18 2.46
CA CYS A 158 0.31 -21.72 2.61
C CYS A 158 1.29 -21.26 1.52
N ARG A 159 0.85 -20.52 0.50
CA ARG A 159 1.75 -20.02 -0.55
C ARG A 159 2.74 -19.01 0.04
N SER A 160 4.00 -19.09 -0.37
CA SER A 160 5.08 -18.26 0.19
C SER A 160 4.82 -16.75 0.03
N ASP A 161 4.28 -16.32 -1.11
CA ASP A 161 3.93 -14.92 -1.35
C ASP A 161 2.80 -14.43 -0.43
N ILE A 162 1.79 -15.27 -0.20
CA ILE A 162 0.68 -14.98 0.73
C ILE A 162 1.16 -14.93 2.18
N LEU A 163 2.02 -15.86 2.60
CA LEU A 163 2.63 -15.85 3.94
C LEU A 163 3.49 -14.60 4.16
N ASN A 164 4.29 -14.21 3.16
CA ASN A 164 5.10 -12.99 3.22
C ASN A 164 4.22 -11.75 3.34
N PHE A 165 3.15 -11.66 2.54
CA PHE A 165 2.19 -10.56 2.63
C PHE A 165 1.51 -10.52 4.01
N LYS A 166 1.00 -11.65 4.50
CA LYS A 166 0.40 -11.74 5.84
C LYS A 166 1.38 -11.34 6.94
N GLY A 167 2.64 -11.73 6.81
CA GLY A 167 3.72 -11.34 7.71
C GLY A 167 3.99 -9.83 7.74
N ILE A 168 3.92 -9.14 6.59
CA ILE A 168 3.99 -7.66 6.55
C ILE A 168 2.80 -7.08 7.32
N TYR A 169 1.58 -7.55 7.02
CA TYR A 169 0.36 -7.04 7.66
C TYR A 169 0.37 -7.20 9.18
N ILE A 170 0.72 -8.40 9.69
CA ILE A 170 0.82 -8.68 11.13
C ILE A 170 1.83 -7.75 11.80
N LYS A 171 3.04 -7.61 11.25
CA LYS A 171 4.07 -6.72 11.80
C LYS A 171 3.60 -5.27 11.91
N LEU A 172 2.82 -4.81 10.94
CA LEU A 172 2.23 -3.47 10.98
C LEU A 172 1.17 -3.37 12.07
N CYS A 173 0.23 -4.31 12.16
CA CYS A 173 -0.81 -4.29 13.20
C CYS A 173 -0.23 -4.36 14.61
N GLU A 174 0.74 -5.24 14.85
CA GLU A 174 1.46 -5.34 16.13
C GLU A 174 2.15 -4.02 16.49
N ALA A 175 2.82 -3.41 15.52
CA ALA A 175 3.48 -2.14 15.73
C ALA A 175 2.50 -1.02 16.10
N PHE A 176 1.30 -0.99 15.54
CA PHE A 176 0.32 0.05 15.81
C PHE A 176 -0.73 -0.33 16.86
N LEU A 177 -0.56 -1.48 17.53
CA LEU A 177 -1.49 -2.01 18.55
C LEU A 177 -2.93 -2.16 18.03
N VAL A 178 -3.08 -2.44 16.74
CA VAL A 178 -4.37 -2.72 16.12
C VAL A 178 -4.70 -4.19 16.33
N LYS A 179 -5.82 -4.47 17.01
CA LYS A 179 -6.27 -5.84 17.25
C LYS A 179 -6.71 -6.49 15.94
N LEU A 180 -6.16 -7.65 15.65
CA LEU A 180 -6.66 -8.53 14.59
C LEU A 180 -7.85 -9.29 15.15
N TYR A 181 -9.03 -9.12 14.56
CA TYR A 181 -10.17 -9.97 14.86
C TYR A 181 -10.06 -11.21 13.96
N ASN A 182 -9.86 -12.36 14.60
CA ASN A 182 -9.90 -13.67 13.92
C ASN A 182 -11.34 -14.08 13.66
#